data_AF-A0A534NGZ9-F1
#
_entry.id   AF-A0A534NGZ9-F1
#
_cell.length_a   1.000
_cell.length_b   1.000
_cell.length_c   1.000
_cell.angle_alpha   90.00
_cell.angle_beta   90.00
_cell.angle_gamma   90.00
#
_symmetry.space_group_name_H-M   'P 1'
#
loop_
_entity.id
_entity.type
_entity.pdbx_description
1 polymer ?
#
loop_
_entity_poly.entity_id
_entity_poly.type
_entity_poly.pdbx_seq_one_letter_code
_entity_poly.pdbx_strand_id
1 'polypeptide(L)'
;EFMEALRDRTVKIDIPYITKLNEEVKIYEKDYNSHKIRGKHIAPHTLEMAAMWCVLTRLEEPKKHNLTLLQKLKLYNGKTLPGFTEDNIKELRKEANREGMEGISPRYVQDKISNALVSDKGEGCVNPFMVLNELESGLRHHSLISSEEVRKRDRELLSVVKGEYEDIVKNEVQRAISADEDAIAKLCGNYIDNIKAYTQREKVRNKYTGQYEEPDERLMRAIEEKIDIPESRKDDFRREIMNYIGALAIEGKTFNYRTNERLHKALELKLFEDQKDSIKLKNLVSSVVDKDTQEKIDIVKDRMIKSYGYCEICSTDVLNFVASIFARGDAKD
;
A
#
# COMPACT_ATOMS: atom_id res chain seq x y z
N GLU A 1 47.29 -27.46 -0.87
CA GLU A 1 48.52 -26.72 -1.23
C GLU A 1 48.29 -25.29 -1.77
N PHE A 2 47.92 -25.02 -3.03
CA PHE A 2 47.84 -23.62 -3.53
C PHE A 2 46.77 -22.76 -2.82
N MET A 3 45.61 -23.35 -2.51
CA MET A 3 44.52 -22.70 -1.75
C MET A 3 44.86 -22.48 -0.27
N GLU A 4 45.76 -23.28 0.32
CA GLU A 4 46.21 -23.11 1.71
C GLU A 4 47.21 -21.95 1.82
N ALA A 5 48.16 -21.85 0.89
CA ALA A 5 49.13 -20.75 0.84
C ALA A 5 48.45 -19.38 0.63
N LEU A 6 47.33 -19.35 -0.11
CA LEU A 6 46.49 -18.16 -0.24
C LEU A 6 45.72 -17.85 1.05
N ARG A 7 45.14 -18.87 1.72
CA ARG A 7 44.41 -18.66 2.99
C ARG A 7 45.32 -18.16 4.12
N ASP A 8 46.58 -18.59 4.18
CA ASP A 8 47.54 -18.15 5.19
C ASP A 8 47.99 -16.69 5.00
N ARG A 9 47.90 -16.18 3.76
CA ARG A 9 48.28 -14.80 3.39
C ARG A 9 47.11 -13.84 3.22
N THR A 10 45.87 -14.32 3.38
CA THR A 10 44.66 -13.51 3.16
C THR A 10 43.73 -13.62 4.36
N VAL A 11 43.44 -12.50 5.00
CA VAL A 11 42.45 -12.45 6.09
C VAL A 11 41.06 -12.26 5.47
N LYS A 12 40.16 -13.21 5.70
CA LYS A 12 38.74 -13.07 5.33
C LYS A 12 38.07 -12.14 6.34
N ILE A 13 37.64 -10.97 5.89
CA ILE A 13 36.79 -10.07 6.67
C ILE A 13 35.39 -10.15 6.08
N ASP A 14 34.46 -10.69 6.85
CA ASP A 14 33.06 -10.79 6.44
C ASP A 14 32.35 -9.46 6.76
N ILE A 15 31.69 -8.89 5.75
CA ILE A 15 30.96 -7.62 5.85
C ILE A 15 29.46 -7.93 5.74
N PRO A 16 28.63 -7.48 6.70
CA PRO A 16 27.20 -7.72 6.65
C PRO A 16 26.55 -6.99 5.46
N TYR A 17 25.54 -7.61 4.89
CA TYR A 17 24.66 -7.00 3.90
C TYR A 17 23.82 -5.85 4.49
N ILE A 18 23.29 -5.02 3.61
CA ILE A 18 22.40 -3.92 3.97
C ILE A 18 21.09 -4.46 4.55
N THR A 19 20.69 -3.89 5.69
CA THR A 19 19.45 -4.22 6.43
C THR A 19 18.40 -3.10 6.40
N LYS A 20 18.66 -2.02 5.66
CA LYS A 20 17.71 -0.91 5.44
C LYS A 20 17.14 -1.00 4.03
N LEU A 21 15.82 -1.04 3.93
CA LEU A 21 15.12 -1.19 2.66
C LEU A 21 15.49 -0.08 1.66
N ASN A 22 15.46 1.19 2.07
CA ASN A 22 15.76 2.31 1.16
C ASN A 22 17.19 2.27 0.64
N GLU A 23 18.15 1.76 1.42
CA GLU A 23 19.53 1.62 0.96
C GLU A 23 19.71 0.45 0.00
N GLU A 24 18.94 -0.63 0.17
CA GLU A 24 18.93 -1.75 -0.77
C GLU A 24 18.30 -1.35 -2.12
N VAL A 25 17.19 -0.61 -2.10
CA VAL A 25 16.53 -0.09 -3.31
C VAL A 25 17.49 0.73 -4.16
N LYS A 26 18.30 1.60 -3.54
CA LYS A 26 19.33 2.40 -4.23
C LYS A 26 20.37 1.56 -4.96
N ILE A 27 20.61 0.31 -4.55
CA ILE A 27 21.54 -0.58 -5.29
C ILE A 27 20.95 -0.90 -6.66
N TYR A 28 19.66 -1.23 -6.71
CA TYR A 28 18.97 -1.62 -7.93
C TYR A 28 18.68 -0.42 -8.83
N GLU A 29 18.27 0.71 -8.25
CA GLU A 29 18.00 1.94 -9.01
C GLU A 29 19.22 2.47 -9.78
N LYS A 30 20.45 2.14 -9.35
CA LYS A 30 21.67 2.50 -10.09
C LYS A 30 21.66 1.97 -11.51
N ASP A 31 21.15 0.76 -11.72
CA ASP A 31 21.19 0.06 -13.01
C ASP A 31 19.81 -0.05 -13.67
N TYR A 32 18.75 -0.16 -12.86
CA TYR A 32 17.38 -0.33 -13.31
C TYR A 32 16.59 0.96 -13.11
N ASN A 33 16.80 1.92 -14.00
CA ASN A 33 16.06 3.18 -14.02
C ASN A 33 15.65 3.56 -15.44
N SER A 34 14.75 4.54 -15.56
CA SER A 34 14.20 5.02 -16.83
C SER A 34 15.23 5.57 -17.82
N HIS A 35 16.43 5.94 -17.36
CA HIS A 35 17.50 6.46 -18.23
C HIS A 35 18.32 5.33 -18.85
N LYS A 36 18.61 4.27 -18.07
CA LYS A 36 19.39 3.10 -18.50
C LYS A 36 18.54 2.06 -19.22
N ILE A 37 17.33 1.80 -18.73
CA ILE A 37 16.40 0.83 -19.33
C ILE A 37 15.57 1.56 -20.37
N ARG A 38 15.83 1.27 -21.65
CA ARG A 38 15.12 1.85 -22.79
C ARG A 38 14.11 0.86 -23.36
N GLY A 39 12.93 1.36 -23.72
CA GLY A 39 11.89 0.56 -24.37
C GLY A 39 11.12 -0.38 -23.43
N LYS A 40 11.43 -0.38 -22.11
CA LYS A 40 10.63 -1.05 -21.10
C LYS A 40 10.36 -0.13 -19.91
N HIS A 41 9.12 -0.10 -19.44
CA HIS A 41 8.73 0.62 -18.23
C HIS A 41 8.85 -0.30 -17.01
N ILE A 42 9.55 0.15 -15.96
CA ILE A 42 9.58 -0.55 -14.67
C ILE A 42 8.42 0.02 -13.85
N ALA A 43 7.43 -0.82 -13.57
CA ALA A 43 6.27 -0.38 -12.79
C ALA A 43 6.70 0.06 -11.38
N PRO A 44 6.00 1.03 -10.78
CA PRO A 44 6.17 1.42 -9.38
C PRO A 44 6.23 0.21 -8.44
N HIS A 45 7.00 0.35 -7.36
CA HIS A 45 7.26 -0.67 -6.33
C HIS A 45 7.98 -1.94 -6.80
N THR A 46 8.29 -2.12 -8.09
CA THR A 46 8.96 -3.34 -8.60
C THR A 46 10.30 -3.60 -7.91
N LEU A 47 11.16 -2.60 -7.86
CA LEU A 47 12.46 -2.70 -7.19
C LEU A 47 12.31 -2.73 -5.66
N GLU A 48 11.31 -2.01 -5.13
CA GLU A 48 11.03 -1.97 -3.70
C GLU A 48 10.60 -3.34 -3.17
N MET A 49 9.71 -4.05 -3.86
CA MET A 49 9.27 -5.38 -3.45
C MET A 49 10.42 -6.40 -3.52
N ALA A 50 11.25 -6.32 -4.56
CA ALA A 50 12.43 -7.17 -4.69
C ALA A 50 13.44 -6.91 -3.55
N ALA A 51 13.70 -5.64 -3.24
CA ALA A 51 14.56 -5.22 -2.14
C ALA A 51 13.99 -5.61 -0.78
N MET A 52 12.68 -5.46 -0.59
CA MET A 52 11.98 -5.84 0.63
C MET A 52 12.15 -7.31 0.91
N TRP A 53 11.88 -8.17 -0.07
CA TRP A 53 12.11 -9.60 0.06
C TRP A 53 13.57 -9.90 0.40
N CYS A 54 14.51 -9.29 -0.34
CA CYS A 54 15.92 -9.52 -0.13
C CYS A 54 16.39 -9.15 1.28
N VAL A 55 15.96 -8.01 1.81
CA VAL A 55 16.32 -7.59 3.16
C VAL A 55 15.68 -8.50 4.20
N LEU A 56 14.42 -8.92 4.02
CA LEU A 56 13.77 -9.86 4.94
C LEU A 56 14.56 -11.16 5.09
N THR A 57 15.16 -11.69 4.01
CA THR A 57 16.01 -12.90 4.10
C THR A 57 17.27 -12.71 4.96
N ARG A 58 17.69 -11.46 5.18
CA ARG A 58 18.90 -11.09 5.93
C ARG A 58 18.63 -10.74 7.38
N LEU A 59 17.37 -10.49 7.73
CA LEU A 59 16.97 -10.13 9.08
C LEU A 59 16.85 -11.37 9.98
N GLU A 60 17.36 -11.25 11.20
CA GLU A 60 17.11 -12.24 12.24
C GLU A 60 15.68 -12.11 12.77
N GLU A 61 15.07 -13.22 13.15
CA GLU A 61 13.75 -13.21 13.76
C GLU A 61 13.76 -12.40 15.07
N PRO A 62 12.77 -11.51 15.27
CA PRO A 62 12.68 -10.75 16.51
C PRO A 62 12.38 -11.68 17.69
N LYS A 63 13.14 -11.52 18.78
CA LYS A 63 12.94 -12.28 20.03
C LYS A 63 11.64 -11.92 20.75
N LYS A 64 11.12 -10.72 20.50
CA LYS A 64 9.86 -10.22 21.07
C LYS A 64 8.69 -10.75 20.26
N HIS A 65 7.83 -11.58 20.87
CA HIS A 65 6.67 -12.23 20.22
C HIS A 65 5.66 -11.27 19.55
N ASN A 66 5.67 -9.98 19.91
CA ASN A 66 4.72 -8.99 19.39
C ASN A 66 5.23 -8.20 18.16
N LEU A 67 6.37 -8.59 17.57
CA LEU A 67 6.94 -7.89 16.43
C LEU A 67 7.10 -8.86 15.26
N THR A 68 6.52 -8.55 14.11
CA THR A 68 6.76 -9.33 12.89
C THR A 68 8.06 -8.91 12.21
N LEU A 69 8.63 -9.78 11.37
CA LEU A 69 9.85 -9.48 10.63
C LEU A 69 9.66 -8.27 9.69
N LEU A 70 8.47 -8.13 9.09
CA LEU A 70 8.11 -6.99 8.25
C LEU A 70 8.02 -5.69 9.05
N GLN A 71 7.45 -5.73 10.26
CA GLN A 71 7.43 -4.56 11.15
C GLN A 71 8.85 -4.17 11.57
N LYS A 72 9.72 -5.15 11.89
CA LYS A 72 11.14 -4.92 12.16
C LYS A 72 11.84 -4.25 10.99
N LEU A 73 11.63 -4.71 9.76
CA LEU A 73 12.13 -4.06 8.53
C LEU A 73 11.67 -2.59 8.45
N LYS A 74 10.37 -2.33 8.66
CA LYS A 74 9.79 -0.98 8.61
C LYS A 74 10.42 -0.05 9.66
N LEU A 75 10.60 -0.53 10.89
CA LEU A 75 11.29 0.20 11.98
C LEU A 75 12.74 0.53 11.60
N TYR A 76 13.46 -0.43 11.04
CA TYR A 76 14.85 -0.24 10.59
C TYR A 76 14.98 0.75 9.43
N ASN A 77 13.94 0.85 8.61
CA ASN A 77 13.82 1.82 7.54
C ASN A 77 13.28 3.19 8.01
N GLY A 78 13.14 3.41 9.32
CA GLY A 78 12.75 4.69 9.92
C GLY A 78 11.24 4.95 10.00
N LYS A 79 10.38 3.95 9.74
CA LYS A 79 8.93 4.09 10.01
C LYS A 79 8.68 3.99 11.51
N THR A 80 7.79 4.82 12.04
CA THR A 80 7.33 4.75 13.43
C THR A 80 6.17 3.76 13.54
N LEU A 81 6.19 2.91 14.57
CA LEU A 81 5.06 2.04 14.92
C LEU A 81 4.58 2.38 16.34
N PRO A 82 3.26 2.30 16.62
CA PRO A 82 2.74 2.50 17.97
C PRO A 82 3.44 1.60 18.98
N GLY A 83 3.89 2.16 20.10
CA GLY A 83 4.60 1.42 21.15
C GLY A 83 6.09 1.20 20.90
N PHE A 84 6.67 1.77 19.84
CA PHE A 84 8.12 1.71 19.57
C PHE A 84 8.73 3.11 19.55
N THR A 85 9.78 3.32 20.34
CA THR A 85 10.61 4.53 20.33
C THR A 85 11.93 4.29 19.60
N GLU A 86 12.68 5.36 19.30
CA GLU A 86 14.01 5.25 18.70
C GLU A 86 14.98 4.41 19.54
N ASP A 87 14.88 4.49 20.86
CA ASP A 87 15.74 3.70 21.75
C ASP A 87 15.40 2.21 21.69
N ASN A 88 14.12 1.86 21.57
CA ASN A 88 13.72 0.47 21.34
C ASN A 88 14.29 -0.07 20.02
N ILE A 89 14.43 0.76 18.97
CA ILE A 89 15.03 0.36 17.69
C ILE A 89 16.53 0.13 17.86
N LYS A 90 17.24 0.97 18.62
CA LYS A 90 18.67 0.78 18.91
C LYS A 90 18.92 -0.51 19.70
N GLU A 91 18.09 -0.80 20.69
CA GLU A 91 18.12 -2.07 21.43
C GLU A 91 17.89 -3.26 20.51
N LEU A 92 16.86 -3.19 19.65
CA LEU A 92 16.55 -4.25 18.69
C LEU A 92 17.71 -4.54 17.74
N ARG A 93 18.51 -3.53 17.36
CA ARG A 93 19.73 -3.73 16.56
C ARG A 93 20.88 -4.34 17.35
N LYS A 94 21.00 -4.05 18.65
CA LYS A 94 22.03 -4.62 19.53
C LYS A 94 21.75 -6.09 19.88
N GLU A 95 20.48 -6.50 19.89
CA GLU A 95 20.07 -7.88 20.18
C GLU A 95 20.40 -8.88 19.07
N ALA A 96 20.57 -8.39 17.83
CA ALA A 96 20.85 -9.18 16.64
C ALA A 96 22.36 -9.24 16.38
N ASN A 97 22.93 -10.44 16.35
CA ASN A 97 24.39 -10.63 16.41
C ASN A 97 25.03 -10.87 15.05
N ARG A 98 24.34 -11.58 14.15
CA ARG A 98 24.79 -12.02 12.83
C ARG A 98 23.88 -11.49 11.72
N GLU A 99 23.11 -10.45 12.01
CA GLU A 99 22.16 -9.90 11.07
C GLU A 99 22.86 -9.32 9.83
N GLY A 100 22.36 -9.65 8.65
CA GLY A 100 23.02 -9.29 7.39
C GLY A 100 24.21 -10.17 7.02
N MET A 101 24.69 -11.07 7.88
CA MET A 101 25.80 -11.97 7.54
C MET A 101 25.37 -13.13 6.63
N GLU A 102 24.06 -13.41 6.59
CA GLU A 102 23.42 -14.48 5.83
C GLU A 102 22.21 -13.93 5.07
N GLY A 103 21.67 -14.71 4.14
CA GLY A 103 20.55 -14.34 3.28
C GLY A 103 20.93 -14.07 1.82
N ILE A 104 19.97 -13.57 1.06
CA ILE A 104 20.11 -13.39 -0.38
C ILE A 104 21.03 -12.22 -0.70
N SER A 105 21.97 -12.45 -1.62
CA SER A 105 22.88 -11.40 -2.09
C SER A 105 22.18 -10.43 -3.05
N PRO A 106 22.57 -9.13 -3.07
CA PRO A 106 22.02 -8.18 -4.04
C PRO A 106 22.20 -8.63 -5.49
N ARG A 107 23.32 -9.30 -5.81
CA ARG A 107 23.62 -9.80 -7.16
C ARG A 107 22.59 -10.82 -7.66
N TYR A 108 22.12 -11.69 -6.78
CA TYR A 108 21.07 -12.64 -7.14
C TYR A 108 19.80 -11.89 -7.55
N VAL A 109 19.42 -10.87 -6.79
CA VAL A 109 18.23 -10.06 -7.09
C VAL A 109 18.40 -9.30 -8.40
N GLN A 110 19.57 -8.71 -8.64
CA GLN A 110 19.90 -8.06 -9.92
C GLN A 110 19.78 -9.03 -11.10
N ASP A 111 20.32 -10.25 -10.99
CA ASP A 111 20.16 -11.30 -12.01
C ASP A 111 18.68 -11.57 -12.32
N LYS A 112 17.83 -11.69 -11.29
CA LYS A 112 16.39 -11.95 -11.47
C LYS A 112 15.62 -10.76 -12.02
N ILE A 113 15.98 -9.54 -11.64
CA ILE A 113 15.43 -8.32 -12.27
C ILE A 113 15.80 -8.28 -13.76
N SER A 114 17.05 -8.59 -14.10
CA SER A 114 17.50 -8.66 -15.50
C SER A 114 16.74 -9.72 -16.30
N ASN A 115 16.52 -10.92 -15.74
CA ASN A 115 15.75 -11.98 -16.40
C ASN A 115 14.30 -11.55 -16.63
N ALA A 116 13.66 -10.91 -15.64
CA ALA A 116 12.32 -10.35 -15.79
C ALA A 116 12.25 -9.26 -16.86
N LEU A 117 13.30 -8.43 -16.95
CA LEU A 117 13.43 -7.38 -17.99
C LEU A 117 13.65 -7.92 -19.38
N VAL A 118 14.30 -9.08 -19.56
CA VAL A 118 14.48 -9.68 -20.89
C VAL A 118 13.25 -10.46 -21.33
N SER A 119 12.43 -10.95 -20.39
CA SER A 119 11.19 -11.67 -20.66
C SER A 119 10.20 -10.86 -21.51
N ASP A 120 9.56 -11.55 -22.47
CA ASP A 120 8.52 -10.98 -23.35
C ASP A 120 7.13 -10.96 -22.71
N LYS A 121 6.98 -11.51 -21.49
CA LYS A 121 5.68 -11.68 -20.82
C LYS A 121 4.98 -10.39 -20.43
N GLY A 122 5.66 -9.25 -20.42
CA GLY A 122 5.18 -8.00 -19.82
C GLY A 122 4.75 -6.91 -20.79
N GLU A 123 4.63 -7.19 -22.10
CA GLU A 123 4.16 -6.22 -23.12
C GLU A 123 4.88 -4.85 -23.05
N GLY A 124 6.20 -4.85 -22.85
CA GLY A 124 6.98 -3.62 -22.72
C GLY A 124 7.02 -3.03 -21.30
N CYS A 125 6.48 -3.71 -20.31
CA CYS A 125 6.54 -3.34 -18.90
C CYS A 125 7.09 -4.49 -18.04
N VAL A 126 7.62 -4.16 -16.87
CA VAL A 126 7.96 -5.14 -15.82
C VAL A 126 7.25 -4.74 -14.55
N ASN A 127 6.42 -5.64 -14.03
CA ASN A 127 5.68 -5.44 -12.80
C ASN A 127 6.31 -6.22 -11.61
N PRO A 128 5.91 -5.92 -10.37
CA PRO A 128 6.47 -6.57 -9.19
C PRO A 128 6.29 -8.10 -9.19
N PHE A 129 5.16 -8.62 -9.69
CA PHE A 129 4.91 -10.06 -9.73
C PHE A 129 5.85 -10.80 -10.68
N MET A 130 6.19 -10.20 -11.82
CA MET A 130 7.18 -10.78 -12.75
C MET A 130 8.51 -11.00 -12.05
N VAL A 131 9.01 -9.98 -11.32
CA VAL A 131 10.28 -10.09 -10.58
C VAL A 131 10.16 -11.07 -9.42
N LEU A 132 9.08 -11.03 -8.63
CA LEU A 132 8.88 -11.95 -7.51
C LEU A 132 8.79 -13.42 -7.97
N ASN A 133 8.19 -13.69 -9.13
CA ASN A 133 8.13 -15.03 -9.71
C ASN A 133 9.50 -15.51 -10.21
N GLU A 134 10.32 -14.62 -10.80
CA GLU A 134 11.71 -14.92 -11.16
C GLU A 134 12.58 -15.19 -9.92
N LEU A 135 12.38 -14.42 -8.85
CA LEU A 135 13.02 -14.66 -7.54
C LEU A 135 12.63 -16.03 -6.98
N GLU A 136 11.34 -16.38 -7.01
CA GLU A 136 10.82 -17.65 -6.50
C GLU A 136 11.35 -18.87 -7.28
N SER A 137 11.31 -18.79 -8.62
CA SER A 137 11.77 -19.88 -9.48
C SER A 137 13.29 -20.10 -9.36
N GLY A 138 14.06 -19.03 -9.20
CA GLY A 138 15.51 -19.09 -9.03
C GLY A 138 15.96 -19.76 -7.72
N LEU A 139 15.14 -19.77 -6.66
CA LEU A 139 15.49 -20.38 -5.37
C LEU A 139 15.79 -21.88 -5.50
N ARG A 140 15.16 -22.58 -6.47
CA ARG A 140 15.39 -24.02 -6.70
C ARG A 140 16.79 -24.34 -7.19
N HIS A 141 17.40 -23.40 -7.93
CA HIS A 141 18.69 -23.59 -8.59
C HIS A 141 19.81 -22.77 -7.93
N HIS A 142 19.52 -22.12 -6.80
CA HIS A 142 20.49 -21.26 -6.14
C HIS A 142 21.55 -22.09 -5.41
N SER A 143 22.77 -22.08 -5.92
CA SER A 143 23.89 -22.89 -5.44
C SER A 143 24.32 -22.59 -4.00
N LEU A 144 24.03 -21.38 -3.50
CA LEU A 144 24.41 -20.96 -2.14
C LEU A 144 23.32 -21.24 -1.09
N ILE A 145 22.12 -21.67 -1.49
CA ILE A 145 21.06 -22.07 -0.55
C ILE A 145 20.94 -23.59 -0.62
N SER A 146 21.68 -24.27 0.27
CA SER A 146 21.74 -25.72 0.34
C SER A 146 20.65 -26.33 1.22
N SER A 147 20.13 -25.57 2.21
CA SER A 147 19.10 -26.06 3.13
C SER A 147 17.69 -25.86 2.58
N GLU A 148 16.89 -26.92 2.59
CA GLU A 148 15.48 -26.88 2.21
C GLU A 148 14.65 -26.04 3.18
N GLU A 149 15.05 -25.95 4.46
CA GLU A 149 14.40 -25.10 5.46
C GLU A 149 14.54 -23.62 5.10
N VAL A 150 15.74 -23.20 4.66
CA VAL A 150 16.00 -21.82 4.23
C VAL A 150 15.18 -21.50 2.98
N ARG A 151 15.12 -22.42 2.00
CA ARG A 151 14.28 -22.22 0.81
C ARG A 151 12.81 -22.07 1.16
N LYS A 152 12.32 -22.87 2.12
CA LYS A 152 10.94 -22.78 2.59
C LYS A 152 10.68 -21.43 3.25
N ARG A 153 11.55 -21.00 4.16
CA ARG A 153 11.48 -19.68 4.82
C ARG A 153 11.48 -18.55 3.79
N ASP A 154 12.40 -18.57 2.84
CA ASP A 154 12.51 -17.55 1.80
C ASP A 154 11.25 -17.49 0.90
N ARG A 155 10.63 -18.65 0.63
CA ARG A 155 9.35 -18.71 -0.09
C ARG A 155 8.19 -18.14 0.73
N GLU A 156 8.14 -18.41 2.03
CA GLU A 156 7.14 -17.83 2.93
C GLU A 156 7.29 -16.29 2.99
N LEU A 157 8.53 -15.78 2.98
CA LEU A 157 8.79 -14.34 2.91
C LEU A 157 8.30 -13.70 1.61
N LEU A 158 8.29 -14.43 0.48
CA LEU A 158 7.67 -13.91 -0.76
C LEU A 158 6.18 -13.67 -0.58
N SER A 159 5.47 -14.55 0.14
CA SER A 159 4.04 -14.37 0.44
C SER A 159 3.80 -13.14 1.31
N VAL A 160 4.69 -12.87 2.27
CA VAL A 160 4.62 -11.65 3.10
C VAL A 160 4.78 -10.39 2.24
N VAL A 161 5.73 -10.38 1.30
CA VAL A 161 5.96 -9.25 0.39
C VAL A 161 4.82 -9.08 -0.61
N LYS A 162 4.25 -10.17 -1.14
CA LYS A 162 3.04 -10.13 -1.98
C LYS A 162 1.87 -9.48 -1.23
N GLY A 163 1.69 -9.81 0.06
CA GLY A 163 0.67 -9.19 0.91
C GLY A 163 0.91 -7.70 1.16
N GLU A 164 2.16 -7.28 1.43
CA GLU A 164 2.47 -5.85 1.58
C GLU A 164 2.23 -5.08 0.26
N TYR A 165 2.57 -5.67 -0.89
CA TYR A 165 2.27 -5.08 -2.18
C TYR A 165 0.77 -4.91 -2.41
N GLU A 166 -0.04 -5.92 -2.07
CA GLU A 166 -1.50 -5.83 -2.15
C GLU A 166 -2.04 -4.64 -1.35
N ASP A 167 -1.55 -4.43 -0.14
CA ASP A 167 -1.98 -3.31 0.70
C ASP A 167 -1.54 -1.96 0.12
N ILE A 168 -0.33 -1.87 -0.44
CA ILE A 168 0.13 -0.66 -1.14
C ILE A 168 -0.81 -0.31 -2.29
N VAL A 169 -1.02 -1.23 -3.23
CA VAL A 169 -1.83 -0.92 -4.43
C VAL A 169 -3.31 -0.71 -4.12
N LYS A 170 -3.87 -1.38 -3.11
CA LYS A 170 -5.23 -1.09 -2.63
C LYS A 170 -5.33 0.35 -2.16
N ASN A 171 -4.39 0.80 -1.33
CA ASN A 171 -4.38 2.17 -0.81
C ASN A 171 -4.20 3.20 -1.94
N GLU A 172 -3.35 2.92 -2.93
CA GLU A 172 -3.14 3.82 -4.06
C GLU A 172 -4.36 3.94 -4.96
N VAL A 173 -5.01 2.82 -5.29
CA VAL A 173 -6.26 2.81 -6.07
C VAL A 173 -7.39 3.49 -5.30
N GLN A 174 -7.52 3.22 -4.00
CA GLN A 174 -8.49 3.91 -3.13
C GLN A 174 -8.30 5.42 -3.15
N ARG A 175 -7.05 5.89 -3.03
CA ARG A 175 -6.71 7.32 -3.11
C ARG A 175 -6.97 7.88 -4.51
N ALA A 176 -6.63 7.15 -5.57
CA ALA A 176 -6.85 7.59 -6.94
C ALA A 176 -8.35 7.77 -7.24
N ILE A 177 -9.20 6.89 -6.71
CA ILE A 177 -10.67 7.00 -6.81
C ILE A 177 -11.17 8.17 -5.95
N SER A 178 -10.72 8.25 -4.70
CA SER A 178 -11.19 9.26 -3.73
C SER A 178 -10.66 10.67 -4.01
N ALA A 179 -9.66 10.84 -4.87
CA ALA A 179 -9.14 12.15 -5.29
C ALA A 179 -10.14 13.01 -6.09
N ASP A 180 -11.39 12.55 -6.27
CA ASP A 180 -12.50 13.40 -6.72
C ASP A 180 -12.95 14.32 -5.59
N GLU A 181 -12.31 15.49 -5.52
CA GLU A 181 -12.59 16.50 -4.48
C GLU A 181 -14.04 16.99 -4.51
N ASP A 182 -14.67 17.06 -5.70
CA ASP A 182 -16.06 17.47 -5.84
C ASP A 182 -17.02 16.43 -5.27
N ALA A 183 -16.73 15.15 -5.48
CA ALA A 183 -17.51 14.06 -4.90
C ALA A 183 -17.38 14.02 -3.38
N ILE A 184 -16.16 14.19 -2.83
CA ILE A 184 -15.95 14.28 -1.38
C ILE A 184 -16.69 15.50 -0.80
N ALA A 185 -16.61 16.65 -1.45
CA ALA A 185 -17.27 17.87 -0.99
C ALA A 185 -18.81 17.70 -0.94
N LYS A 186 -19.40 17.06 -1.96
CA LYS A 186 -20.84 16.74 -1.99
C LYS A 186 -21.23 15.76 -0.88
N LEU A 187 -20.46 14.69 -0.69
CA LEU A 187 -20.69 13.71 0.38
C LEU A 187 -20.59 14.36 1.77
N CYS A 188 -19.58 15.21 1.96
CA CYS A 188 -19.39 15.97 3.19
C CYS A 188 -20.54 16.95 3.45
N GLY A 189 -20.98 17.69 2.43
CA GLY A 189 -22.13 18.59 2.54
C GLY A 189 -23.40 17.85 2.96
N ASN A 190 -23.70 16.71 2.32
CA ASN A 190 -24.83 15.88 2.71
C ASN A 190 -24.69 15.34 4.14
N TYR A 191 -23.50 14.92 4.56
CA TYR A 191 -23.25 14.47 5.92
C TYR A 191 -23.50 15.58 6.96
N ILE A 192 -22.98 16.79 6.71
CA ILE A 192 -23.14 17.94 7.61
C ILE A 192 -24.60 18.38 7.69
N ASP A 193 -25.32 18.43 6.56
CA ASP A 193 -26.75 18.78 6.53
C ASP A 193 -27.56 17.82 7.42
N ASN A 194 -27.27 16.51 7.35
CA ASN A 194 -27.91 15.49 8.18
C ASN A 194 -27.51 15.59 9.66
N ILE A 195 -26.23 15.84 9.97
CA ILE A 195 -25.79 16.03 11.38
C ILE A 195 -26.45 17.26 11.99
N LYS A 196 -26.52 18.37 11.25
CA LYS A 196 -27.15 19.60 11.73
C LYS A 196 -28.60 19.32 12.09
N ALA A 197 -29.35 18.69 11.19
CA ALA A 197 -30.73 18.31 11.43
C ALA A 197 -30.88 17.37 12.65
N TYR A 198 -30.02 16.35 12.74
CA TYR A 198 -30.04 15.40 13.87
C TYR A 198 -29.74 16.06 15.22
N THR A 199 -28.73 16.93 15.28
CA THR A 199 -28.32 17.60 16.52
C THR A 199 -29.29 18.68 16.97
N GLN A 200 -29.92 19.39 16.02
CA GLN A 200 -30.89 20.46 16.29
C GLN A 200 -32.34 19.95 16.37
N ARG A 201 -32.59 18.66 16.10
CA ARG A 201 -33.92 18.07 15.96
C ARG A 201 -34.76 18.79 14.90
N GLU A 202 -34.10 19.20 13.82
CA GLU A 202 -34.70 19.81 12.64
C GLU A 202 -34.83 18.77 11.53
N LYS A 203 -35.55 19.14 10.47
CA LYS A 203 -35.69 18.32 9.26
C LYS A 203 -34.74 18.79 8.17
N VAL A 204 -34.22 17.85 7.38
CA VAL A 204 -33.40 18.16 6.20
C VAL A 204 -34.32 18.45 5.02
N ARG A 205 -34.04 19.53 4.29
CA ARG A 205 -34.79 19.83 3.05
C ARG A 205 -34.20 19.00 1.91
N ASN A 206 -35.00 18.10 1.36
CA ASN A 206 -34.61 17.32 0.19
C ASN A 206 -34.53 18.25 -1.04
N LYS A 207 -33.38 18.27 -1.71
CA LYS A 207 -33.10 19.17 -2.84
C LYS A 207 -33.93 18.82 -4.09
N TYR A 208 -34.42 17.60 -4.20
CA TYR A 208 -35.17 17.11 -5.36
C TYR A 208 -36.69 17.24 -5.19
N THR A 209 -37.21 16.90 -4.02
CA THR A 209 -38.66 16.97 -3.73
C THR A 209 -39.08 18.29 -3.10
N GLY A 210 -38.13 19.03 -2.53
CA GLY A 210 -38.37 20.25 -1.76
C GLY A 210 -38.99 20.00 -0.39
N GLN A 211 -39.29 18.75 -0.03
CA GLN A 211 -39.93 18.36 1.22
C GLN A 211 -38.93 18.29 2.38
N TYR A 212 -39.46 18.41 3.59
CA TYR A 212 -38.69 18.26 4.83
C TYR A 212 -38.75 16.81 5.30
N GLU A 213 -37.60 16.15 5.31
CA GLU A 213 -37.42 14.75 5.68
C GLU A 213 -36.64 14.63 6.99
N GLU A 214 -36.81 13.52 7.69
CA GLU A 214 -36.00 13.22 8.88
C GLU A 214 -34.54 12.99 8.46
N PRO A 215 -33.56 13.32 9.33
CA PRO A 215 -32.15 13.11 9.04
C PRO A 215 -31.84 11.63 8.77
N ASP A 216 -31.07 11.38 7.71
CA ASP A 216 -30.66 10.02 7.33
C ASP A 216 -29.56 9.50 8.24
N GLU A 217 -29.98 8.85 9.33
CA GLU A 217 -29.05 8.19 10.25
C GLU A 217 -28.26 7.06 9.59
N ARG A 218 -28.80 6.40 8.56
CA ARG A 218 -28.09 5.31 7.87
C ARG A 218 -26.89 5.85 7.11
N LEU A 219 -27.07 6.95 6.39
CA LEU A 219 -25.96 7.65 5.71
C LEU A 219 -24.89 8.09 6.72
N MET A 220 -25.30 8.72 7.82
CA MET A 220 -24.35 9.18 8.84
C MET A 220 -23.57 8.01 9.45
N ARG A 221 -24.25 6.91 9.81
CA ARG A 221 -23.61 5.70 10.33
C ARG A 221 -22.65 5.07 9.33
N ALA A 222 -23.04 4.99 8.07
CA ALA A 222 -22.20 4.42 7.01
C ALA A 222 -20.86 5.15 6.82
N ILE A 223 -20.79 6.44 7.16
CA ILE A 223 -19.53 7.23 7.18
C ILE A 223 -18.79 7.01 8.50
N GLU A 224 -19.49 7.14 9.63
CA GLU A 224 -18.91 7.04 10.99
C GLU A 224 -18.26 5.68 11.27
N GLU A 225 -18.83 4.61 10.74
CA GLU A 225 -18.31 3.25 10.90
C GLU A 225 -17.01 3.01 10.14
N LYS A 226 -16.70 3.80 9.09
CA LYS A 226 -15.43 3.67 8.35
C LYS A 226 -14.19 4.05 9.16
N ILE A 227 -14.39 4.75 10.28
CA ILE A 227 -13.35 5.13 11.22
C ILE A 227 -13.63 4.53 12.61
N ASP A 228 -14.32 3.38 12.64
CA ASP A 228 -14.57 2.56 13.81
C ASP A 228 -15.27 3.29 14.96
N ILE A 229 -16.17 4.24 14.66
CA ILE A 229 -16.97 4.89 15.71
C ILE A 229 -18.07 3.93 16.18
N PRO A 230 -18.01 3.45 17.43
CA PRO A 230 -19.03 2.57 17.96
C PRO A 230 -20.36 3.32 18.09
N GLU A 231 -21.46 2.58 18.03
CA GLU A 231 -22.81 3.15 18.10
C GLU A 231 -23.03 3.97 19.38
N SER A 232 -22.46 3.53 20.50
CA SER A 232 -22.51 4.24 21.79
C SER A 232 -21.88 5.63 21.77
N ARG A 233 -20.99 5.92 20.81
CA ARG A 233 -20.28 7.20 20.66
C ARG A 233 -20.73 8.02 19.45
N LYS A 234 -21.78 7.59 18.74
CA LYS A 234 -22.26 8.30 17.54
C LYS A 234 -22.66 9.75 17.86
N ASP A 235 -23.39 9.94 18.97
CA ASP A 235 -23.90 11.26 19.35
C ASP A 235 -22.77 12.21 19.78
N ASP A 236 -21.78 11.69 20.50
CA ASP A 236 -20.59 12.46 20.91
C ASP A 236 -19.80 12.93 19.69
N PHE A 237 -19.56 12.03 18.73
CA PHE A 237 -18.83 12.34 17.51
C PHE A 237 -19.56 13.40 16.66
N ARG A 238 -20.88 13.24 16.48
CA ARG A 238 -21.72 14.22 15.76
C ARG A 238 -21.67 15.61 16.41
N ARG A 239 -21.75 15.67 17.75
CA ARG A 239 -21.63 16.93 18.52
C ARG A 239 -20.23 17.54 18.41
N GLU A 240 -19.18 16.73 18.45
CA GLU A 240 -17.79 17.18 18.27
C GLU A 240 -17.62 17.87 16.91
N ILE A 241 -18.12 17.27 15.83
CA ILE A 241 -18.09 17.86 14.49
C ILE A 241 -18.88 19.18 14.44
N MET A 242 -20.09 19.24 14.99
CA MET A 242 -20.87 20.48 15.02
C MET A 242 -20.21 21.59 15.85
N ASN A 243 -19.62 21.25 16.99
CA ASN A 243 -18.88 22.20 17.81
C ASN A 243 -17.66 22.75 17.08
N TYR A 244 -16.94 21.89 16.35
CA TYR A 244 -15.80 22.29 15.52
C TYR A 244 -16.22 23.25 14.41
N ILE A 245 -17.32 22.94 13.70
CA ILE A 245 -17.91 23.83 12.69
C ILE A 245 -18.33 25.17 13.32
N GLY A 246 -18.99 25.13 14.47
CA GLY A 246 -19.44 26.31 15.20
C GLY A 246 -18.28 27.22 15.63
N ALA A 247 -17.20 26.64 16.15
CA ALA A 247 -15.98 27.39 16.51
C ALA A 247 -15.36 28.10 15.30
N LEU A 248 -15.23 27.41 14.16
CA LEU A 248 -14.74 28.02 12.92
C LEU A 248 -15.63 29.16 12.44
N ALA A 249 -16.96 29.01 12.53
CA ALA A 249 -17.90 30.03 12.13
C ALA A 249 -17.82 31.29 13.01
N ILE A 250 -17.57 31.15 14.32
CA ILE A 250 -17.34 32.29 15.24
C ILE A 250 -16.07 33.05 14.85
N GLU A 251 -15.04 32.34 14.38
CA GLU A 251 -13.80 32.93 13.86
C GLU A 251 -13.93 33.50 12.43
N GLY A 252 -15.13 33.46 11.83
CA GLY A 252 -15.37 33.90 10.45
C GLY A 252 -14.73 33.00 9.39
N LYS A 253 -14.33 31.77 9.75
CA LYS A 253 -13.72 30.79 8.85
C LYS A 253 -14.77 29.82 8.31
N THR A 254 -14.58 29.39 7.07
CA THR A 254 -15.40 28.35 6.45
C THR A 254 -14.90 26.97 6.86
N PHE A 255 -15.84 26.06 7.15
CA PHE A 255 -15.49 24.67 7.40
C PHE A 255 -14.87 24.03 6.14
N ASN A 256 -13.77 23.31 6.34
CA ASN A 256 -13.11 22.52 5.30
C ASN A 256 -12.87 21.12 5.84
N TYR A 257 -13.40 20.10 5.17
CA TYR A 257 -13.27 18.71 5.60
C TYR A 257 -11.81 18.25 5.74
N ARG A 258 -10.88 18.88 5.01
CA ARG A 258 -9.43 18.56 5.06
C ARG A 258 -8.78 18.94 6.38
N THR A 259 -9.37 19.85 7.16
CA THR A 259 -8.78 20.27 8.45
C THR A 259 -9.03 19.25 9.56
N ASN A 260 -9.93 18.28 9.34
CA ASN A 260 -10.18 17.17 10.26
C ASN A 260 -9.78 15.85 9.60
N GLU A 261 -8.62 15.33 9.99
CA GLU A 261 -8.02 14.13 9.41
C GLU A 261 -8.92 12.88 9.56
N ARG A 262 -9.65 12.77 10.69
CA ARG A 262 -10.56 11.65 10.96
C ARG A 262 -11.76 11.69 10.02
N LEU A 263 -12.41 12.84 9.89
CA LEU A 263 -13.56 13.00 9.01
C LEU A 263 -13.15 12.87 7.54
N HIS A 264 -12.00 13.43 7.16
CA HIS A 264 -11.50 13.31 5.79
C HIS A 264 -11.30 11.84 5.40
N LYS A 265 -10.65 11.05 6.26
CA LYS A 265 -10.45 9.61 6.06
C LYS A 265 -11.78 8.85 5.99
N ALA A 266 -12.75 9.19 6.84
CA ALA A 266 -14.07 8.55 6.82
C ALA A 266 -14.80 8.79 5.48
N LEU A 267 -14.73 10.03 4.98
CA LEU A 267 -15.33 10.41 3.69
C LEU A 267 -14.63 9.73 2.51
N GLU A 268 -13.31 9.63 2.51
CA GLU A 268 -12.55 8.89 1.47
C GLU A 268 -12.97 7.42 1.44
N LEU A 269 -13.00 6.75 2.59
CA LEU A 269 -13.38 5.35 2.69
C LEU A 269 -14.83 5.12 2.26
N LYS A 270 -15.75 6.03 2.60
CA LYS A 270 -17.14 5.93 2.18
C LYS A 270 -17.30 6.18 0.68
N LEU A 271 -16.66 7.21 0.14
CA LEU A 271 -16.71 7.50 -1.29
C LEU A 271 -16.15 6.33 -2.10
N PHE A 272 -15.05 5.73 -1.65
CA PHE A 272 -14.49 4.55 -2.26
C PHE A 272 -15.47 3.37 -2.26
N GLU A 273 -16.15 3.09 -1.13
CA GLU A 273 -17.17 2.04 -1.06
C GLU A 273 -18.31 2.29 -2.06
N ASP A 274 -18.84 3.51 -2.11
CA ASP A 274 -19.93 3.86 -3.03
C ASP A 274 -19.49 3.75 -4.50
N GLN A 275 -18.24 4.12 -4.80
CA GLN A 275 -17.72 4.05 -6.16
C GLN A 275 -17.25 2.66 -6.57
N LYS A 276 -16.87 1.78 -5.63
CA LYS A 276 -16.39 0.41 -5.89
C LYS A 276 -17.35 -0.37 -6.80
N ASP A 277 -18.64 -0.30 -6.49
CA ASP A 277 -19.69 -0.98 -7.27
C ASP A 277 -20.04 -0.22 -8.56
N SER A 278 -19.94 1.11 -8.55
CA SER A 278 -20.23 1.96 -9.71
C SER A 278 -19.18 1.85 -10.82
N ILE A 279 -17.90 1.69 -10.46
CA ILE A 279 -16.80 1.39 -11.38
C ILE A 279 -16.94 -0.05 -11.90
N LYS A 280 -17.87 -0.83 -11.33
CA LYS A 280 -18.04 -2.26 -11.55
C LYS A 280 -16.67 -2.92 -11.57
N LEU A 281 -15.85 -2.69 -10.53
CA LEU A 281 -14.51 -3.29 -10.46
C LEU A 281 -14.59 -4.81 -10.73
N LYS A 282 -15.66 -5.45 -10.26
CA LYS A 282 -15.99 -6.87 -10.52
C LYS A 282 -16.10 -7.23 -12.02
N ASN A 283 -16.53 -6.30 -12.87
CA ASN A 283 -16.75 -6.48 -14.30
C ASN A 283 -15.61 -5.95 -15.18
N LEU A 284 -14.56 -5.34 -14.63
CA LEU A 284 -13.34 -5.00 -15.40
C LEU A 284 -12.70 -6.22 -16.06
N VAL A 285 -12.99 -7.42 -15.53
CA VAL A 285 -12.58 -8.72 -16.10
C VAL A 285 -13.44 -9.12 -17.30
N SER A 286 -14.58 -8.47 -17.53
CA SER A 286 -15.49 -8.73 -18.65
C SER A 286 -15.30 -7.71 -19.78
N SER A 287 -15.32 -8.17 -21.03
CA SER A 287 -14.95 -7.40 -22.22
C SER A 287 -15.91 -6.26 -22.62
N VAL A 288 -16.97 -6.00 -21.85
CA VAL A 288 -17.99 -5.01 -22.19
C VAL A 288 -18.17 -4.04 -21.04
N VAL A 289 -17.50 -2.89 -21.15
CA VAL A 289 -17.63 -1.75 -20.25
C VAL A 289 -18.41 -0.66 -20.98
N ASP A 290 -19.40 -0.06 -20.32
CA ASP A 290 -20.14 1.07 -20.86
C ASP A 290 -19.26 2.33 -20.96
N LYS A 291 -19.58 3.24 -21.88
CA LYS A 291 -18.74 4.41 -22.19
C LYS A 291 -18.49 5.29 -20.95
N ASP A 292 -19.53 5.51 -20.14
CA ASP A 292 -19.43 6.34 -18.94
C ASP A 292 -18.52 5.69 -17.86
N THR A 293 -18.55 4.36 -17.74
CA THR A 293 -17.65 3.63 -16.84
C THR A 293 -16.20 3.67 -17.36
N GLN A 294 -16.00 3.58 -18.67
CA GLN A 294 -14.66 3.69 -19.27
C GLN A 294 -14.04 5.07 -19.01
N GLU A 295 -14.81 6.15 -19.17
CA GLU A 295 -14.32 7.51 -18.87
C GLU A 295 -13.89 7.65 -17.40
N LYS A 296 -14.60 7.04 -16.46
CA LYS A 296 -14.20 7.02 -15.04
C LYS A 296 -12.93 6.22 -14.80
N ILE A 297 -12.78 5.06 -15.44
CA ILE A 297 -11.57 4.25 -15.36
C ILE A 297 -10.37 5.05 -15.88
N ASP A 298 -10.53 5.75 -17.00
CA ASP A 298 -9.46 6.54 -17.61
C ASP A 298 -9.04 7.69 -16.68
N ILE A 299 -9.98 8.36 -15.99
CA ILE A 299 -9.67 9.38 -14.97
C ILE A 299 -8.83 8.78 -13.82
N VAL A 300 -9.18 7.58 -13.36
CA VAL A 300 -8.42 6.91 -12.29
C VAL A 300 -7.03 6.52 -12.77
N LYS A 301 -6.90 5.97 -13.98
CA LYS A 301 -5.60 5.66 -14.60
C LYS A 301 -4.73 6.89 -14.74
N ASP A 302 -5.28 8.00 -15.23
CA ASP A 302 -4.59 9.30 -15.34
C ASP A 302 -4.02 9.76 -13.99
N ARG A 303 -4.79 9.60 -12.92
CA ARG A 303 -4.35 9.92 -11.56
C ARG A 303 -3.25 8.97 -11.10
N MET A 304 -3.34 7.69 -11.41
CA MET A 304 -2.29 6.72 -11.06
C MET A 304 -0.98 7.00 -11.79
N ILE A 305 -1.05 7.37 -13.07
CA ILE A 305 0.10 7.76 -13.89
C ILE A 305 0.75 9.02 -13.31
N LYS A 306 -0.03 10.06 -13.02
CA LYS A 306 0.48 11.35 -12.52
C LYS A 306 1.02 11.28 -11.09
N SER A 307 0.34 10.55 -10.20
CA SER A 307 0.67 10.55 -8.77
C SER A 307 1.68 9.50 -8.36
N TYR A 308 1.70 8.33 -9.03
CA TYR A 308 2.53 7.19 -8.63
C TYR A 308 3.51 6.74 -9.72
N GLY A 309 3.42 7.30 -10.94
CA GLY A 309 4.38 7.03 -12.02
C GLY A 309 4.11 5.73 -12.80
N TYR A 310 2.91 5.18 -12.72
CA TYR A 310 2.48 4.09 -13.60
C TYR A 310 2.47 4.51 -15.07
N CYS A 311 2.52 3.54 -15.99
CA CYS A 311 2.15 3.74 -17.39
C CYS A 311 0.73 3.23 -17.68
N GLU A 312 0.27 3.39 -18.92
CA GLU A 312 -1.07 2.93 -19.36
C GLU A 312 -1.32 1.45 -19.11
N ILE A 313 -0.33 0.60 -19.41
CA ILE A 313 -0.44 -0.85 -19.26
C ILE A 313 -0.44 -1.21 -17.76
N CYS A 314 0.53 -0.69 -17.00
CA CYS A 314 0.66 -1.02 -15.59
C CYS A 314 -0.52 -0.51 -14.74
N SER A 315 -1.09 0.65 -15.06
CA SER A 315 -2.27 1.15 -14.36
C SER A 315 -3.49 0.27 -14.60
N THR A 316 -3.70 -0.20 -15.84
CA THR A 316 -4.74 -1.19 -16.15
C THR A 316 -4.52 -2.51 -15.40
N ASP A 317 -3.29 -3.03 -15.39
CA ASP A 317 -2.96 -4.28 -14.67
C ASP A 317 -3.22 -4.16 -13.16
N VAL A 318 -2.85 -3.03 -12.56
CA VAL A 318 -3.06 -2.81 -11.12
C VAL A 318 -4.55 -2.68 -10.80
N LEU A 319 -5.33 -1.96 -11.63
CA LEU A 319 -6.78 -1.87 -11.45
C LEU A 319 -7.45 -3.24 -11.55
N ASN A 320 -7.07 -4.06 -12.53
CA ASN A 320 -7.56 -5.43 -12.68
C ASN A 320 -7.16 -6.32 -11.49
N PHE A 321 -5.92 -6.18 -11.02
CA PHE A 321 -5.44 -6.92 -9.87
C PHE A 321 -6.23 -6.55 -8.61
N VAL A 322 -6.37 -5.27 -8.31
CA VAL A 322 -7.12 -4.76 -7.15
C VAL A 322 -8.60 -5.16 -7.23
N ALA A 323 -9.22 -5.05 -8.40
CA ALA A 323 -10.57 -5.57 -8.65
C ALA A 323 -10.70 -7.05 -8.29
N SER A 324 -9.73 -7.88 -8.66
CA SER A 324 -9.73 -9.32 -8.34
C SER A 324 -9.63 -9.60 -6.84
N ILE A 325 -8.88 -8.77 -6.09
CA ILE A 325 -8.77 -8.92 -4.64
C ILE A 325 -10.11 -8.62 -3.97
N PHE A 326 -10.78 -7.54 -4.40
CA PHE A 326 -12.10 -7.18 -3.88
C PHE A 326 -13.17 -8.21 -4.21
N ALA A 327 -13.14 -8.80 -5.42
CA ALA A 327 -14.04 -9.88 -5.78
C ALA A 327 -13.86 -11.13 -4.89
N ARG A 328 -12.64 -11.39 -4.40
CA ARG A 328 -12.34 -12.49 -3.47
C ARG A 328 -12.67 -12.17 -2.01
N GLY A 329 -12.52 -10.91 -1.60
CA GLY A 329 -12.84 -10.44 -0.25
C GLY A 329 -14.33 -10.56 0.05
N ASP A 330 -15.19 -10.12 -0.87
CA ASP A 330 -16.65 -10.20 -0.74
C ASP A 330 -17.20 -11.66 -0.72
N ALA A 331 -16.38 -12.67 -1.04
CA ALA A 331 -16.78 -14.09 -0.98
C ALA A 331 -16.45 -14.77 0.36
N LYS A 332 -15.77 -14.06 1.27
CA LYS A 332 -15.37 -14.56 2.59
C LYS A 332 -16.17 -13.94 3.75
N ASP A 333 -17.00 -12.95 3.46
CA ASP A 333 -17.99 -12.35 4.38
C ASP A 333 -19.41 -12.82 4.01
#